data_AF-A0A8S0Z9S0-F1
#
_entry.id   AF-A0A8S0Z9S0-F1
#
_cell.length_a   1.000
_cell.length_b   1.000
_cell.length_c   1.000
_cell.angle_alpha   90.00
_cell.angle_beta   90.00
_cell.angle_gamma   90.00
#
_symmetry.space_group_name_H-M   'P 1'
#
loop_
_entity.id
_entity.type
_entity.pdbx_description
1 polymer ?
#
loop_
_entity_poly.entity_id
_entity_poly.type
_entity_poly.pdbx_seq_one_letter_code
_entity_poly.pdbx_strand_id
1 'polypeptide(L)'
;MNVEIAAYIAGGMFNEGYSAVLKTMQLLDLKIGQQCNNFAKGVDKERVTRQHRRDSFSSKEARTARRLEHQGENQFFEESEGQLYGPGIAD
;
A
#
# COMPACT_ATOMS: atom_id res chain seq x y z
N MET A 1 18.70 -19.24 -18.93
CA MET A 1 17.78 -18.08 -18.90
C MET A 1 18.63 -16.83 -19.08
N ASN A 2 18.36 -15.99 -20.07
CA ASN A 2 19.09 -14.74 -20.27
C ASN A 2 18.49 -13.63 -19.38
N VAL A 3 19.25 -12.54 -19.19
CA VAL A 3 18.82 -11.40 -18.38
C VAL A 3 17.56 -10.73 -18.96
N GLU A 4 17.43 -10.72 -20.28
CA GLU A 4 16.28 -10.12 -20.98
C GLU A 4 14.96 -10.83 -20.65
N ILE A 5 14.92 -12.17 -20.73
CA ILE A 5 13.72 -12.95 -20.38
C ILE A 5 13.36 -12.73 -18.91
N ALA A 6 14.35 -12.69 -18.02
CA ALA A 6 14.11 -12.41 -16.61
C ALA A 6 13.51 -11.00 -16.41
N ALA A 7 14.01 -10.00 -17.13
CA ALA A 7 13.48 -8.64 -17.09
C ALA A 7 12.03 -8.55 -17.59
N TYR A 8 11.70 -9.24 -18.69
CA TYR A 8 10.32 -9.30 -19.20
C TYR A 8 9.37 -9.97 -18.22
N ILE A 9 9.77 -11.11 -17.63
CA ILE A 9 8.96 -11.79 -16.60
C ILE A 9 8.76 -10.89 -15.39
N ALA A 10 9.82 -10.24 -14.90
CA ALA A 10 9.75 -9.33 -13.77
C ALA A 10 8.83 -8.13 -14.05
N GLY A 11 8.92 -7.54 -15.25
CA GLY A 11 8.03 -6.47 -15.69
C GLY A 11 6.56 -6.91 -15.76
N GLY A 12 6.31 -8.09 -16.33
CA GLY A 12 4.97 -8.70 -16.36
C GLY A 12 4.40 -8.92 -14.96
N MET A 13 5.20 -9.47 -14.04
CA MET A 13 4.80 -9.69 -12.64
C MET A 13 4.53 -8.38 -11.90
N PHE A 14 5.33 -7.34 -12.15
CA PHE A 14 5.12 -6.03 -11.53
C PHE A 14 3.82 -5.39 -12.02
N ASN A 15 3.54 -5.43 -13.32
CA ASN A 15 2.36 -4.79 -13.90
C ASN A 15 1.08 -5.62 -13.67
N GLU A 16 1.10 -6.88 -14.07
CA GLU A 16 -0.10 -7.72 -14.15
C GLU A 16 -0.15 -8.82 -13.09
N GLY A 17 0.91 -9.02 -12.30
CA GLY A 17 0.95 -10.06 -11.27
C GLY A 17 1.18 -11.46 -11.84
N TYR A 18 0.67 -12.47 -11.13
CA TYR A 18 0.78 -13.88 -11.55
C TYR A 18 -0.03 -14.18 -12.82
N SER A 19 -1.00 -13.35 -13.16
CA SER A 19 -1.69 -13.41 -14.45
C SER A 19 -0.73 -13.32 -15.65
N ALA A 20 0.36 -12.54 -15.57
CA ALA A 20 1.38 -12.51 -16.62
C ALA A 20 2.17 -13.82 -16.71
N VAL A 21 2.44 -14.47 -15.56
CA VAL A 21 3.12 -15.76 -15.53
C VAL A 21 2.24 -16.83 -16.18
N LEU A 22 0.93 -16.85 -15.87
CA LEU A 22 -0.01 -17.78 -16.50
C LEU A 22 -0.11 -17.56 -18.02
N LYS A 23 -0.19 -16.31 -18.49
CA LYS A 23 -0.15 -16.00 -19.93
C LYS A 23 1.14 -16.49 -20.60
N THR A 24 2.27 -16.32 -19.93
CA THR A 24 3.57 -16.81 -20.42
C THR A 24 3.60 -18.33 -20.49
N MET A 25 3.09 -19.02 -19.46
CA MET A 25 2.96 -20.48 -19.48
C MET A 25 2.06 -20.96 -20.62
N GLN A 26 0.93 -20.30 -20.86
CA GLN A 26 0.03 -20.62 -21.96
C GLN A 26 0.69 -20.40 -23.33
N LEU A 27 1.47 -19.32 -23.49
CA LEU A 27 2.23 -19.06 -24.72
C LEU A 27 3.28 -20.14 -25.01
N LEU A 28 3.85 -20.72 -23.96
CA LEU A 28 4.81 -21.83 -24.03
C LEU A 28 4.13 -23.21 -24.11
N ASP A 29 2.81 -23.25 -24.30
CA ASP A 29 1.99 -24.47 -24.35
C ASP A 29 2.11 -25.34 -23.09
N LEU A 30 2.37 -24.71 -21.93
CA LEU A 30 2.38 -25.39 -20.65
C LEU A 30 0.96 -25.55 -20.13
N LYS A 31 0.63 -26.76 -19.68
CA LYS A 31 -0.67 -27.05 -19.08
C LYS A 31 -0.84 -26.29 -17.77
N ILE A 32 -1.88 -25.46 -17.69
CA ILE A 32 -2.25 -24.74 -16.48
C ILE A 32 -3.34 -25.52 -15.74
N GLY A 33 -3.00 -26.06 -14.58
CA GLY A 33 -3.96 -26.73 -13.72
C GLY A 33 -4.91 -25.74 -13.04
N GLN A 34 -6.11 -26.22 -12.67
CA GLN A 34 -7.11 -25.41 -11.96
C GLN A 34 -6.55 -24.79 -10.66
N GLN A 35 -5.71 -25.53 -9.94
CA GLN A 35 -5.09 -25.03 -8.70
C GLN A 35 -4.12 -23.88 -8.94
N CYS A 36 -3.29 -23.95 -10.00
CA CYS A 36 -2.41 -22.85 -10.40
C CYS A 36 -3.23 -21.59 -10.76
N ASN A 37 -4.33 -21.77 -11.49
CA ASN A 37 -5.21 -20.67 -11.86
C ASN A 37 -5.86 -20.02 -10.62
N ASN A 38 -6.39 -20.84 -9.70
CA ASN A 38 -7.00 -20.36 -8.46
C ASN A 38 -5.98 -19.64 -7.57
N PHE A 39 -4.77 -20.19 -7.44
CA PHE A 39 -3.68 -19.57 -6.70
C PHE A 39 -3.33 -18.18 -7.26
N ALA A 40 -3.09 -18.09 -8.58
CA ALA A 40 -2.76 -16.82 -9.22
C ALA A 40 -3.85 -15.77 -9.01
N LYS A 41 -5.13 -16.14 -9.18
CA LYS A 41 -6.27 -15.25 -8.92
C LYS A 41 -6.33 -14.77 -7.47
N GLY A 42 -6.06 -15.66 -6.52
CA GLY A 42 -6.02 -15.33 -5.09
C GLY A 42 -4.93 -14.31 -4.78
N VAL A 43 -3.70 -14.59 -5.21
CA VAL A 43 -2.54 -13.72 -4.97
C VAL A 43 -2.72 -12.36 -5.64
N ASP A 44 -3.19 -12.32 -6.89
CA ASP A 44 -3.39 -11.06 -7.61
C ASP A 44 -4.49 -10.21 -6.96
N LYS A 45 -5.58 -10.83 -6.48
CA LYS A 45 -6.64 -10.13 -5.73
C LYS A 45 -6.11 -9.53 -4.42
N GLU A 46 -5.31 -10.29 -3.67
CA GLU A 46 -4.67 -9.78 -2.45
C GLU A 46 -3.71 -8.63 -2.74
N ARG A 47 -2.92 -8.73 -3.81
CA ARG A 47 -2.00 -7.68 -4.26
C ARG A 47 -2.73 -6.37 -4.53
N VAL A 48 -3.80 -6.41 -5.31
CA VAL A 48 -4.63 -5.24 -5.64
C VAL A 48 -5.27 -4.66 -4.38
N THR A 49 -5.79 -5.51 -3.49
CA THR A 49 -6.37 -5.08 -2.21
C THR A 49 -5.34 -4.35 -1.34
N ARG A 50 -4.11 -4.88 -1.24
CA ARG A 50 -3.01 -4.24 -0.50
C ARG A 50 -2.60 -2.90 -1.11
N GLN A 51 -2.58 -2.80 -2.44
CA GLN A 51 -2.27 -1.54 -3.14
C GLN A 51 -3.35 -0.50 -2.85
N HIS A 52 -4.64 -0.82 -3.03
CA HIS A 52 -5.72 0.11 -2.70
C HIS A 52 -5.68 0.61 -1.25
N ARG A 53 -5.32 -0.26 -0.29
CA ARG A 53 -5.16 0.14 1.12
C ARG A 53 -3.99 1.11 1.33
N ARG A 54 -2.88 0.92 0.62
CA ARG A 54 -1.74 1.83 0.68
C ARG A 54 -2.06 3.17 0.03
N ASP A 55 -2.78 3.14 -1.09
CA ASP A 55 -3.22 4.34 -1.80
C ASP A 55 -4.19 5.14 -0.95
N SER A 56 -5.16 4.49 -0.30
CA SER A 56 -6.09 5.18 0.60
C SER A 56 -5.38 5.77 1.82
N PHE A 57 -4.44 5.05 2.44
CA PHE A 57 -3.65 5.56 3.56
C PHE A 57 -2.72 6.72 3.16
N SER A 58 -2.15 6.65 1.96
CA SER A 58 -1.27 7.69 1.42
C SER A 58 -2.03 8.85 0.78
N SER A 59 -3.36 8.79 0.68
CA SER A 59 -4.18 9.84 0.08
C SER A 59 -3.97 11.19 0.77
N LYS A 60 -4.12 12.28 0.01
CA LYS A 60 -4.03 13.65 0.55
C LYS A 60 -5.01 13.84 1.70
N GLU A 61 -6.23 13.33 1.56
CA GLU A 61 -7.28 13.39 2.57
C GLU A 61 -6.87 12.68 3.86
N ALA A 62 -6.37 11.44 3.77
CA ALA A 62 -5.88 10.71 4.94
C ALA A 62 -4.65 11.37 5.61
N ARG A 63 -3.82 12.08 4.83
CA ARG A 63 -2.73 12.89 5.40
C ARG A 63 -3.24 14.15 6.07
N THR A 64 -4.20 14.85 5.47
CA THR A 64 -4.79 16.06 6.05
C THR A 64 -5.58 15.75 7.31
N ALA A 65 -6.37 14.67 7.32
CA ALA A 65 -7.10 14.23 8.51
C ALA A 65 -6.17 13.97 9.70
N ARG A 66 -5.06 13.24 9.48
CA ARG A 66 -4.04 13.03 10.53
C ARG A 66 -3.37 14.31 10.99
N ARG A 67 -3.14 15.27 10.09
CA ARG A 67 -2.59 16.58 10.46
C ARG A 67 -3.57 17.37 11.33
N LEU A 68 -4.86 17.35 10.98
CA LEU A 68 -5.91 18.02 11.75
C LEU A 68 -6.10 17.39 13.13
N GLU A 69 -6.08 16.05 13.21
CA GLU A 69 -6.14 15.31 14.47
C GLU A 69 -4.99 15.72 15.41
N HIS A 70 -3.75 15.70 14.93
CA HIS A 70 -2.60 16.16 15.72
C HIS A 70 -2.63 17.65 16.07
N GLN A 71 -3.18 18.50 15.19
CA GLN A 71 -3.38 19.92 15.52
C GLN A 71 -4.39 20.08 16.66
N GLY A 72 -5.49 19.34 16.64
CA GLY A 72 -6.48 19.36 17.72
C GLY A 72 -5.90 18.84 19.04
N GLU A 73 -5.12 17.76 19.01
CA GLU A 73 -4.40 17.25 20.19
C GLU A 73 -3.44 18.30 20.75
N ASN A 74 -2.59 18.90 19.91
CA ASN A 74 -1.65 19.92 20.34
C ASN A 74 -2.35 21.15 20.92
N GLN A 75 -3.45 21.60 20.31
CA GLN A 75 -4.21 22.74 20.81
C GLN A 75 -4.83 22.45 22.19
N PHE A 76 -5.32 21.23 22.41
CA PHE A 76 -5.81 20.78 23.71
C PHE A 76 -4.69 20.74 24.77
N PHE A 77 -3.50 20.25 24.40
CA PHE A 77 -2.33 20.27 25.27
C PHE A 77 -1.89 21.70 25.60
N GLU A 78 -1.78 22.60 24.62
CA GLU A 78 -1.44 24.02 24.83
C GLU A 78 -2.44 24.73 25.75
N GLU A 79 -3.75 24.46 25.60
CA GLU A 79 -4.78 25.02 26.50
C GLU A 79 -4.61 24.50 27.94
N SER A 80 -4.30 23.21 28.10
CA SER A 80 -4.05 22.60 29.42
C SER A 80 -2.76 23.11 30.08
N GLU A 81 -1.68 23.30 29.31
CA GLU A 81 -0.42 23.85 29.81
C GLU A 81 -0.55 25.33 30.14
N GLY A 82 -1.25 26.11 29.32
CA GLY A 82 -1.52 27.53 29.57
C GLY A 82 -2.36 27.77 30.84
N GLN A 83 -3.25 26.84 31.19
CA GLN A 83 -3.95 26.86 32.48
C GLN A 83 -3.03 26.52 33.66
N LEU A 84 -2.04 25.65 33.46
CA LEU A 84 -1.09 25.23 34.48
C LEU A 84 0.01 26.29 34.74
N TYR A 85 0.48 26.97 33.68
CA TYR A 85 1.43 28.08 33.72
C TYR A 85 0.73 29.44 33.79
N GLY A 86 -0.17 29.61 34.76
CA GLY A 86 -0.89 30.87 34.99
C GLY A 86 0.03 32.10 35.17
N PRO A 87 -0.53 33.33 35.04
CA PRO A 87 0.24 34.58 35.02
C PRO A 87 0.98 34.77 36.35
N GLY A 88 2.24 34.37 36.41
CA GLY A 88 3.07 34.47 37.60
C GLY A 88 4.17 33.43 37.80
N ILE A 89 4.42 32.52 36.84
CA ILE A 89 5.57 31.58 36.91
C ILE A 89 6.66 31.91 35.87
N ALA A 90 6.70 33.16 35.42
CA ALA A 90 7.90 33.73 34.81
C ALA A 90 8.47 34.72 35.84
N ASP A 91 9.61 34.33 36.43
CA ASP A 91 10.43 35.12 37.36
C ASP A 91 10.80 36.51 36.78
#